data_AF-A0A0G2JEA3-F1
#
_entry.id   AF-A0A0G2JEA3-F1
#
_cell.length_a   1.000
_cell.length_b   1.000
_cell.length_c   1.000
_cell.angle_alpha   90.00
_cell.angle_beta   90.00
_cell.angle_gamma   90.00
#
_symmetry.space_group_name_H-M   'P 1'
#
loop_
_entity.id
_entity.type
_entity.pdbx_description
1 polymer ?
#
loop_
_entity_poly.entity_id
_entity_poly.type
_entity_poly.pdbx_seq_one_letter_code
_entity_poly.pdbx_strand_id
1 'polypeptide(L)'
;GKNTEEWARNLKLKDFELLCLDDTRKPVTEAKNCHLAIAPNHAVVSRTDKVEVLQQVLLDQQVQFGRNGQRCPGEFCLFQSKTKNLLFNDNTECLAKIPGKTTSEKYLGKDTPGSLRFSYPVKTLSK
;
A
#
# COMPACT_ATOMS: atom_id res chain seq x y z
N GLY A 1 17.82 -4.96 8.27
CA GLY A 1 16.55 -5.36 7.62
C GLY A 1 16.74 -6.68 6.89
N LYS A 2 15.83 -7.07 5.97
CA LYS A 2 16.03 -8.25 5.08
C LYS A 2 16.53 -7.88 3.67
N ASN A 3 16.86 -6.60 3.44
CA ASN A 3 17.37 -6.12 2.16
C ASN A 3 18.85 -6.54 2.00
N THR A 4 19.17 -7.20 0.88
CA THR A 4 20.49 -7.75 0.57
C THR A 4 21.36 -6.83 -0.28
N GLU A 5 20.83 -5.70 -0.76
CA GLU A 5 21.58 -4.71 -1.54
C GLU A 5 22.75 -4.13 -0.72
N GLU A 6 23.87 -3.82 -1.40
CA GLU A 6 25.14 -3.47 -0.74
C GLU A 6 25.01 -2.31 0.26
N TRP A 7 24.23 -1.28 -0.10
CA TRP A 7 24.01 -0.11 0.73
C TRP A 7 23.20 -0.40 2.01
N ALA A 8 22.36 -1.45 2.01
CA ALA A 8 21.41 -1.74 3.08
C ALA A 8 21.81 -2.95 3.95
N ARG A 9 22.70 -3.81 3.46
CA ARG A 9 22.97 -5.14 4.04
C ARG A 9 23.40 -5.12 5.51
N ASN A 10 24.08 -4.05 5.94
CA ASN A 10 24.64 -3.92 7.28
C ASN A 10 23.82 -3.01 8.21
N LEU A 11 22.71 -2.43 7.73
CA LEU A 11 21.89 -1.51 8.53
C LEU A 11 21.07 -2.26 9.59
N LYS A 12 21.20 -1.84 10.85
CA LYS A 12 20.45 -2.41 11.99
C LYS A 12 19.32 -1.46 12.39
N LEU A 13 18.15 -2.02 12.70
CA LEU A 13 16.97 -1.24 13.06
C LEU A 13 17.21 -0.29 14.25
N LYS A 14 18.03 -0.75 15.21
CA LYS A 14 18.39 0.00 16.42
C LYS A 14 19.28 1.22 16.18
N ASP A 15 19.83 1.37 14.97
CA ASP A 15 20.67 2.51 14.62
C ASP A 15 19.81 3.70 14.13
N PHE A 16 18.48 3.56 14.13
CA PHE A 16 17.51 4.57 13.67
C PHE A 16 16.49 4.90 14.76
N GLU A 17 16.01 6.14 14.74
CA GLU A 17 14.98 6.66 15.64
C GLU A 17 13.89 7.40 14.84
N LEU A 18 12.72 7.54 15.46
CA LEU A 18 11.59 8.33 14.97
C LEU A 18 11.61 9.71 15.64
N LEU A 19 11.19 10.73 14.88
CA LEU A 19 10.89 12.05 15.41
C LEU A 19 9.41 12.13 15.73
N CYS A 20 9.09 12.52 16.96
CA CYS A 20 7.73 12.63 17.45
C CYS A 20 7.25 14.10 17.39
N LEU A 21 5.94 14.31 17.42
CA LEU A 21 5.35 15.66 17.38
C LEU A 21 5.54 16.45 18.69
N ASP A 22 5.90 15.77 19.77
CA ASP A 22 6.23 16.35 21.09
C ASP A 22 7.73 16.65 21.24
N ASP A 23 8.45 16.76 20.11
CA ASP A 23 9.90 16.95 20.01
C ASP A 23 10.76 15.85 20.67
N THR A 24 10.16 14.74 21.10
CA THR A 24 10.90 13.58 21.60
C THR A 24 11.37 12.67 20.46
N ARG A 25 12.23 11.70 20.81
CA ARG A 25 12.67 10.63 19.92
C ARG A 25 12.32 9.28 20.50
N LYS A 26 11.92 8.35 19.64
CA LYS A 26 11.56 6.98 20.03
C LYS A 26 12.14 5.94 19.08
N PRO A 27 12.37 4.69 19.53
CA PRO A 27 12.76 3.60 18.65
C PRO A 27 11.73 3.36 17.53
N VAL A 28 12.18 2.86 16.37
CA VAL A 28 11.32 2.58 15.21
C VAL A 28 10.15 1.63 15.54
N THR A 29 10.30 0.77 16.55
CA THR A 29 9.25 -0.16 17.01
C THR A 29 8.05 0.55 17.66
N GLU A 30 8.17 1.82 18.05
CA GLU A 30 7.12 2.60 18.70
C GLU A 30 6.32 3.50 17.73
N ALA A 31 6.41 3.27 16.42
CA ALA A 31 5.74 4.07 15.40
C ALA A 31 4.23 4.29 15.63
N LYS A 32 3.55 3.34 16.28
CA LYS A 32 2.13 3.48 16.66
C LYS A 32 1.87 4.70 17.56
N ASN A 33 2.80 5.01 18.45
CA ASN A 33 2.68 6.11 19.42
C ASN A 33 3.53 7.33 19.02
N CYS A 34 4.36 7.23 17.98
CA CYS A 34 5.21 8.31 17.49
C CYS A 34 5.28 8.27 15.96
N HIS A 35 4.44 9.08 15.33
CA HIS A 35 4.35 9.27 13.90
C HIS A 35 3.87 10.70 13.61
N LEU A 36 4.16 11.22 12.42
CA LEU A 36 3.78 12.58 12.03
C LEU A 36 2.28 12.70 11.68
N ALA A 37 1.74 11.66 11.04
CA ALA A 37 0.34 11.58 10.65
C ALA A 37 -0.03 10.14 10.27
N ILE A 38 -1.32 9.87 10.16
CA ILE A 38 -1.84 8.64 9.57
C ILE A 38 -2.07 8.87 8.08
N ALA A 39 -1.40 8.10 7.24
CA ALA A 39 -1.60 8.16 5.79
C ALA A 39 -2.73 7.21 5.35
N PRO A 40 -3.63 7.62 4.45
CA PRO A 40 -4.54 6.68 3.78
C PRO A 40 -3.75 5.62 3.03
N ASN A 41 -4.29 4.40 2.97
CA ASN A 41 -3.68 3.33 2.19
C ASN A 41 -3.56 3.73 0.70
N HIS A 42 -2.58 3.17 0.00
CA HIS A 42 -2.52 3.29 -1.45
C HIS A 42 -3.76 2.67 -2.10
N ALA A 43 -4.17 3.20 -3.24
CA ALA A 43 -5.33 2.73 -3.97
C ALA A 43 -5.10 2.73 -5.47
N VAL A 44 -5.81 1.84 -6.15
CA VAL A 44 -5.86 1.85 -7.61
C VAL A 44 -6.93 2.86 -8.02
N VAL A 45 -6.60 3.71 -8.97
CA VAL A 45 -7.52 4.70 -9.56
C VAL A 45 -7.85 4.31 -10.99
N SER A 46 -9.06 4.62 -11.43
CA SER A 46 -9.48 4.39 -12.80
C SER A 46 -10.55 5.38 -13.24
N ARG A 47 -10.78 5.46 -14.55
CA ARG A 47 -11.91 6.19 -15.10
C ARG A 47 -13.22 5.53 -14.65
N THR A 48 -14.26 6.35 -14.51
CA THR A 48 -15.57 5.92 -14.00
C THR A 48 -16.27 4.85 -14.85
N ASP A 49 -15.91 4.72 -16.12
CA ASP A 49 -16.45 3.74 -17.08
C ASP A 49 -15.75 2.37 -17.02
N LYS A 50 -14.68 2.22 -16.22
CA LYS A 50 -13.90 0.98 -16.11
C LYS A 50 -13.86 0.38 -14.69
N VAL A 51 -14.54 1.00 -13.73
CA VAL A 51 -14.50 0.62 -12.31
C VAL A 51 -14.86 -0.85 -12.10
N GLU A 52 -15.98 -1.31 -12.66
CA GLU A 52 -16.49 -2.67 -12.43
C GLU A 52 -15.56 -3.73 -13.00
N VAL A 53 -15.15 -3.57 -14.26
CA VAL A 53 -14.22 -4.48 -14.94
C VAL A 53 -12.87 -4.52 -14.23
N LEU A 54 -12.31 -3.37 -13.85
CA LEU A 54 -11.02 -3.32 -13.17
C LEU A 54 -11.08 -3.98 -11.80
N GLN A 55 -12.15 -3.71 -11.03
CA GLN A 55 -12.34 -4.32 -9.73
C GLN A 55 -12.44 -5.85 -9.85
N GLN A 56 -13.22 -6.36 -10.82
CA GLN A 56 -13.35 -7.80 -11.04
C GLN A 56 -11.99 -8.42 -11.40
N VAL A 57 -11.31 -7.87 -12.41
CA VAL A 57 -10.00 -8.39 -12.86
C VAL A 57 -9.00 -8.39 -11.72
N LEU A 58 -8.86 -7.30 -10.96
CA LEU A 58 -7.88 -7.22 -9.87
C LEU A 58 -8.17 -8.21 -8.73
N LEU A 59 -9.45 -8.41 -8.39
CA LEU A 59 -9.84 -9.38 -7.37
C LEU A 59 -9.56 -10.82 -7.84
N ASP A 60 -9.83 -11.14 -9.10
CA ASP A 60 -9.54 -12.47 -9.66
C ASP A 60 -8.03 -12.72 -9.76
N GLN A 61 -7.27 -11.71 -10.21
CA GLN A 61 -5.81 -11.82 -10.34
C GLN A 61 -5.11 -12.01 -9.00
N GLN A 62 -5.56 -11.36 -7.91
CA GLN A 62 -4.94 -11.58 -6.60
C GLN A 62 -5.24 -12.95 -5.99
N VAL A 63 -6.33 -13.63 -6.39
CA VAL A 63 -6.57 -15.03 -5.97
C VAL A 63 -5.51 -15.96 -6.55
N GLN A 64 -5.00 -15.63 -7.74
CA GLN A 64 -3.96 -16.40 -8.41
C GLN A 64 -2.56 -15.98 -7.97
N PHE A 65 -2.29 -14.68 -7.93
CA PHE A 65 -0.93 -14.12 -7.80
C PHE A 65 -0.72 -13.25 -6.56
N GLY A 66 -1.74 -13.08 -5.71
CA GLY A 66 -1.61 -12.34 -4.46
C GLY A 66 -0.75 -13.08 -3.45
N ARG A 67 -0.68 -12.55 -2.23
CA ARG A 67 0.24 -13.06 -1.19
C ARG A 67 -0.01 -14.52 -0.80
N ASN A 68 -1.27 -14.94 -0.85
CA ASN A 68 -1.72 -16.32 -0.62
C ASN A 68 -2.28 -16.94 -1.91
N GLY A 69 -1.89 -16.41 -3.07
CA GLY A 69 -2.41 -16.86 -4.35
C GLY A 69 -1.85 -18.22 -4.77
N GLN A 70 -2.64 -18.99 -5.50
CA GLN A 70 -2.30 -20.38 -5.89
C GLN A 70 -1.00 -20.50 -6.72
N ARG A 71 -0.62 -19.43 -7.43
CA ARG A 71 0.53 -19.37 -8.34
C ARG A 71 1.71 -18.56 -7.77
N CYS A 72 1.61 -18.08 -6.54
CA CYS A 72 2.70 -17.45 -5.79
C CYS A 72 3.17 -18.41 -4.67
N PRO A 73 4.48 -18.72 -4.54
CA PRO A 73 5.62 -18.13 -5.23
C PRO A 73 6.07 -18.87 -6.50
N GLY A 74 5.38 -19.94 -6.91
CA GLY A 74 5.85 -20.85 -7.96
C GLY A 74 6.00 -20.22 -9.35
N GLU A 75 5.21 -19.20 -9.68
CA GLU A 75 5.22 -18.56 -10.99
C GLU A 75 5.38 -17.05 -10.88
N PHE A 76 4.42 -16.37 -10.25
CA PHE A 76 4.40 -14.91 -10.15
C PHE A 76 3.72 -14.45 -8.87
N CYS A 77 4.28 -13.41 -8.24
CA CYS A 77 3.74 -12.76 -7.05
C CYS A 77 3.50 -11.27 -7.33
N LEU A 78 2.22 -10.87 -7.37
CA LEU A 78 1.78 -9.53 -7.70
C LEU A 78 2.27 -8.46 -6.71
N PHE A 79 2.48 -8.84 -5.44
CA PHE A 79 2.88 -7.94 -4.35
C PHE A 79 4.33 -8.18 -3.90
N GLN A 80 5.22 -8.62 -4.80
CA GLN A 80 6.65 -8.80 -4.47
C GLN A 80 7.55 -8.27 -5.58
N SER A 81 8.51 -7.41 -5.21
CA SER A 81 9.42 -6.78 -6.15
C SER A 81 10.85 -6.60 -5.61
N LYS A 82 11.26 -7.47 -4.67
CA LYS A 82 12.58 -7.43 -4.02
C LYS A 82 12.92 -6.04 -3.44
N THR A 83 12.01 -5.49 -2.63
CA THR A 83 12.11 -4.20 -1.93
C THR A 83 11.95 -2.95 -2.79
N LYS A 84 11.52 -3.08 -4.05
CA LYS A 84 11.41 -1.96 -4.99
C LYS A 84 10.02 -1.34 -5.08
N ASN A 85 9.01 -1.99 -4.47
CA ASN A 85 7.59 -1.60 -4.55
C ASN A 85 7.11 -1.35 -5.99
N LEU A 86 7.42 -2.27 -6.91
CA LEU A 86 7.01 -2.18 -8.32
C LEU A 86 5.53 -2.50 -8.46
N LEU A 87 4.77 -1.57 -9.04
CA LEU A 87 3.29 -1.57 -9.18
C LEU A 87 2.53 -1.45 -7.85
N PHE A 88 2.85 -2.30 -6.88
CA PHE A 88 2.27 -2.30 -5.54
C PHE A 88 3.38 -2.32 -4.49
N ASN A 89 3.05 -1.89 -3.26
CA ASN A 89 3.97 -2.04 -2.14
C ASN A 89 4.18 -3.53 -1.84
N ASP A 90 5.42 -3.94 -1.56
CA ASP A 90 5.80 -5.32 -1.23
C ASP A 90 5.18 -5.82 0.09
N ASN A 91 4.71 -4.90 0.93
CA ASN A 91 3.99 -5.20 2.16
C ASN A 91 2.46 -5.31 1.96
N THR A 92 1.96 -5.19 0.73
CA THR A 92 0.54 -5.40 0.43
C THR A 92 0.17 -6.86 0.76
N GLU A 93 -0.87 -7.01 1.57
CA GLU A 93 -1.48 -8.29 1.90
C GLU A 93 -2.54 -8.68 0.89
N CYS A 94 -3.44 -7.74 0.56
CA CYS A 94 -4.47 -7.93 -0.45
C CYS A 94 -4.99 -6.59 -1.01
N LEU A 95 -5.78 -6.69 -2.08
CA LEU A 95 -6.62 -5.61 -2.58
C LEU A 95 -8.03 -5.75 -2.00
N ALA A 96 -8.48 -4.72 -1.29
CA ALA A 96 -9.82 -4.64 -0.72
C ALA A 96 -10.72 -3.78 -1.60
N LYS A 97 -11.93 -4.28 -1.85
CA LYS A 97 -12.97 -3.55 -2.58
C LYS A 97 -13.36 -2.28 -1.85
N ILE A 98 -13.50 -1.19 -2.58
CA ILE A 98 -14.12 0.05 -2.10
C ILE A 98 -15.54 0.09 -2.68
N PRO A 99 -16.60 0.16 -1.85
CA PRO A 99 -17.97 0.16 -2.35
C PRO A 99 -18.31 1.44 -3.11
N GLY A 100 -18.89 1.28 -4.31
CA GLY A 100 -19.39 2.37 -5.15
C GLY A 100 -18.31 3.12 -5.94
N LYS A 101 -18.75 4.13 -6.72
CA LYS A 101 -17.84 5.04 -7.44
C LYS A 101 -17.30 6.09 -6.47
N THR A 102 -16.33 5.69 -5.65
CA THR A 102 -15.74 6.54 -4.61
C THR A 102 -14.87 7.61 -5.26
N THR A 103 -15.13 8.88 -4.94
CA THR A 103 -14.35 10.04 -5.40
C THR A 103 -13.08 10.23 -4.55
N SER A 104 -12.18 11.10 -5.01
CA SER A 104 -10.98 11.44 -4.27
C SER A 104 -11.27 12.01 -2.90
N GLU A 105 -12.26 12.92 -2.76
CA GLU A 105 -12.57 13.54 -1.46
C GLU A 105 -13.14 12.54 -0.47
N LYS A 106 -13.94 11.58 -0.96
CA LYS A 106 -14.49 10.53 -0.11
C LYS A 106 -13.41 9.53 0.32
N TYR A 107 -12.39 9.28 -0.49
CA TYR A 107 -11.31 8.35 -0.18
C TYR A 107 -10.22 8.99 0.70
N LEU A 108 -9.77 10.19 0.35
CA LEU A 108 -8.62 10.86 0.96
C LEU A 108 -9.02 11.83 2.09
N GLY A 109 -10.25 12.35 2.07
CA GLY A 109 -10.72 13.38 2.99
C GLY A 109 -11.09 14.69 2.28
N LYS A 110 -11.84 15.54 2.99
CA LYS A 110 -12.45 16.78 2.44
C LYS A 110 -11.46 17.83 1.94
N ASP A 111 -10.19 17.74 2.32
CA ASP A 111 -9.16 18.75 2.00
C ASP A 111 -8.52 18.55 0.61
N THR A 112 -8.91 17.51 -0.12
CA THR A 112 -8.38 17.23 -1.47
C THR A 112 -9.29 17.80 -2.55
N PRO A 113 -8.84 18.76 -3.38
CA PRO A 113 -9.67 19.34 -4.43
C PRO A 113 -10.10 18.30 -5.48
N GLY A 114 -11.41 18.23 -5.72
CA GLY A 114 -12.14 17.30 -6.59
C GLY A 114 -11.94 17.45 -8.10
N SER A 115 -10.74 17.78 -8.56
CA SER A 115 -10.54 18.18 -9.97
C SER A 115 -10.44 17.00 -10.94
N LEU A 116 -10.46 15.75 -10.48
CA LEU A 116 -10.23 14.58 -11.32
C LEU A 116 -11.43 13.63 -11.32
N ARG A 117 -11.94 13.30 -12.52
CA ARG A 117 -12.99 12.29 -12.75
C ARG A 117 -12.44 10.85 -12.61
N PHE A 118 -11.67 10.59 -11.55
CA PHE A 118 -11.19 9.27 -11.21
C PHE A 118 -12.03 8.68 -10.08
N SER A 119 -12.23 7.37 -10.16
CA SER A 119 -12.88 6.57 -9.14
C SER A 119 -11.85 5.61 -8.53
N TYR A 120 -12.07 5.27 -7.27
CA TYR A 120 -11.20 4.39 -6.49
C TYR A 120 -11.89 3.01 -6.32
N PRO A 121 -11.66 2.04 -7.22
CA PRO A 121 -12.27 0.70 -7.15
C PRO A 121 -11.75 -0.17 -6.00
N VAL A 122 -10.45 -0.12 -5.73
CA VAL A 122 -9.80 -0.97 -4.71
C VAL A 122 -8.69 -0.21 -3.98
N LYS A 123 -8.46 -0.56 -2.72
CA LYS A 123 -7.30 -0.12 -1.92
C LYS A 123 -6.42 -1.29 -1.54
N THR A 124 -5.13 -1.03 -1.31
CA THR A 124 -4.25 -2.01 -0.70
C THR A 124 -4.55 -2.10 0.80
N LEU A 125 -4.46 -3.30 1.36
CA LEU A 125 -4.29 -3.51 2.79
C LEU A 125 -2.85 -3.96 3.02
N SER A 126 -2.19 -3.36 3.99
CA SER A 126 -0.82 -3.69 4.38
C SER A 126 -0.81 -4.24 5.80
N LYS A 127 0.16 -5.10 6.10
CA LYS A 127 0.45 -5.55 7.47
C LYS A 127 1.04 -4.45 8.34
#